data_AF-A0A5K1FLX4-F1
#
_entry.id   AF-A0A5K1FLX4-F1
#
_cell.length_a   1.000
_cell.length_b   1.000
_cell.length_c   1.000
_cell.angle_alpha   90.00
_cell.angle_beta   90.00
_cell.angle_gamma   90.00
#
_symmetry.space_group_name_H-M   'P 1'
#
loop_
_entity.id
_entity.type
_entity.pdbx_description
1 polymer ?
#
loop_
_entity_poly.entity_id
_entity_poly.type
_entity_poly.pdbx_seq_one_letter_code
_entity_poly.pdbx_strand_id
1 'polypeptide(L)' 'QVLLDNVDIKTLQLSWLREQIGLVNQEPALFATTILENILYGKPDATTEEVEAAATAANAHSFVALLPNGYNTQ' A
#
# COMPACT_ATOMS: atom_id res chain seq x y z
N GLN A 1 -4.46 -11.63 -26.09
CA GLN A 1 -3.17 -11.76 -25.40
C GLN A 1 -2.93 -10.49 -24.60
N VAL A 2 -2.28 -10.56 -23.44
CA VAL A 2 -1.93 -9.39 -22.62
C VAL A 2 -0.41 -9.32 -22.54
N LEU A 3 0.16 -8.16 -22.82
CA LEU A 3 1.61 -7.95 -22.92
C LEU A 3 2.04 -6.88 -21.92
N LEU A 4 3.20 -7.08 -21.29
CA LEU A 4 3.95 -6.06 -20.55
C LEU A 4 5.26 -5.84 -21.32
N ASP A 5 5.49 -4.62 -21.82
CA ASP A 5 6.67 -4.28 -22.63
C ASP A 5 6.95 -5.28 -23.79
N ASN A 6 5.89 -5.67 -24.50
CA ASN A 6 5.88 -6.67 -25.58
C ASN A 6 6.19 -8.12 -25.15
N VAL A 7 6.27 -8.40 -23.85
CA VAL A 7 6.41 -9.76 -23.29
C VAL A 7 5.05 -10.25 -22.82
N ASP A 8 4.65 -11.47 -23.22
CA ASP A 8 3.40 -12.07 -22.73
C ASP A 8 3.46 -12.26 -21.21
N ILE A 9 2.50 -11.71 -20.48
CA ILE A 9 2.49 -11.78 -19.01
C ILE A 9 2.49 -13.21 -18.48
N LYS A 10 2.05 -14.19 -19.28
CA LYS A 10 2.04 -15.62 -18.91
C LYS A 10 3.44 -16.24 -18.89
N THR A 11 4.46 -15.58 -19.43
CA THR A 11 5.86 -16.07 -19.41
C THR A 11 6.68 -15.48 -18.27
N LEU A 12 6.15 -14.47 -17.57
CA LEU A 12 6.81 -13.80 -16.45
C LEU A 12 6.58 -14.57 -15.14
N GLN A 13 7.51 -14.43 -14.18
CA GLN A 13 7.27 -14.92 -12.82
C GLN A 13 6.13 -14.14 -12.17
N LEU A 14 5.14 -14.87 -11.64
CA LEU A 14 3.91 -14.29 -11.12
C LEU A 14 4.15 -13.34 -9.93
N SER A 15 5.07 -13.67 -9.03
CA SER A 15 5.43 -12.82 -7.88
C SER A 15 6.02 -11.49 -8.35
N TRP A 16 7.06 -11.56 -9.19
CA TRP A 16 7.71 -10.38 -9.75
C TRP A 16 6.73 -9.47 -10.49
N LEU A 17 5.86 -10.04 -11.35
CA LEU A 17 4.86 -9.27 -12.08
C LEU A 17 3.93 -8.50 -11.14
N ARG A 18 3.50 -9.14 -10.04
CA ARG A 18 2.61 -8.51 -9.05
C ARG A 18 3.32 -7.44 -8.21
N GLU A 19 4.61 -7.58 -7.95
CA GLU A 19 5.41 -6.56 -7.25
C GLU A 19 5.53 -5.26 -8.07
N GLN A 20 5.38 -5.31 -9.39
CA GLN A 20 5.39 -4.11 -10.25
C GLN A 20 4.03 -3.40 -10.32
N ILE A 21 2.98 -3.94 -9.68
CA ILE A 21 1.60 -3.46 -9.84
C ILE A 21 1.01 -3.09 -8.48
N GLY A 22 0.73 -1.80 -8.27
CA GLY A 22 -0.15 -1.34 -7.21
C GLY A 22 -1.62 -1.62 -7.56
N LEU A 23 -2.33 -2.37 -6.72
CA LEU A 23 -3.73 -2.73 -6.92
C LEU A 23 -4.62 -2.06 -5.87
N VAL A 24 -5.64 -1.34 -6.31
CA VAL A 24 -6.68 -0.74 -5.45
C VAL A 24 -8.01 -1.43 -5.74
N ASN A 25 -8.55 -2.13 -4.75
CA ASN A 25 -9.83 -2.82 -4.86
C ASN A 25 -11.01 -1.85 -4.67
N GLN A 26 -12.14 -2.13 -5.32
CA GLN A 26 -13.38 -1.37 -5.13
C GLN A 26 -13.86 -1.38 -3.68
N GLU A 27 -13.74 -2.54 -3.02
CA GLU A 27 -13.94 -2.73 -1.59
C GLU A 27 -12.56 -2.94 -0.94
N PRO A 28 -11.94 -1.88 -0.39
CA PRO A 28 -10.64 -2.01 0.25
C PRO A 28 -10.78 -2.84 1.53
N ALA A 29 -9.83 -3.75 1.75
CA ALA A 29 -9.73 -4.51 2.98
C ALA A 29 -8.81 -3.79 3.97
N LEU A 30 -9.21 -3.78 5.24
CA LEU A 30 -8.37 -3.35 6.36
C LEU A 30 -8.16 -4.53 7.30
N PHE A 31 -6.94 -4.65 7.82
CA PHE A 31 -6.63 -5.60 8.88
C PHE A 31 -7.01 -4.99 10.24
N ALA A 32 -7.45 -5.82 11.18
CA ALA A 32 -7.74 -5.43 12.56
C ALA A 32 -6.43 -5.22 13.34
N THR A 33 -5.72 -4.15 12.99
CA THR A 33 -4.39 -3.76 13.43
C THR A 33 -4.26 -2.24 13.31
N THR A 34 -3.11 -1.65 13.62
CA THR A 34 -2.98 -0.18 13.56
C THR A 34 -3.05 0.38 12.13
N ILE A 35 -3.32 1.68 12.00
CA ILE A 35 -3.22 2.41 10.72
C ILE A 35 -1.80 2.28 10.13
N LEU A 36 -0.76 2.40 10.96
CA LEU A 36 0.64 2.21 10.56
C LEU A 36 0.84 0.85 9.88
N GLU A 37 0.41 -0.22 10.53
CA GLU A 37 0.57 -1.59 10.03
C GLU A 37 -0.25 -1.85 8.77
N ASN A 38 -1.43 -1.23 8.63
CA ASN A 38 -2.21 -1.28 7.38
C ASN A 38 -1.48 -0.60 6.21
N ILE A 39 -0.75 0.50 6.44
CA ILE A 39 0.05 1.16 5.39
C ILE A 39 1.31 0.35 5.08
N LEU A 40 2.03 -0.12 6.11
CA LEU A 40 3.23 -0.95 5.97
C LEU A 40 2.96 -2.25 5.21
N TYR A 41 1.72 -2.74 5.18
CA TYR A 41 1.34 -3.87 4.35
C TYR A 41 1.71 -3.68 2.86
N GLY A 42 1.72 -2.45 2.35
CA GLY A 42 2.14 -2.14 0.98
C GLY A 42 3.66 -2.14 0.76
N LYS A 43 4.45 -1.90 1.81
CA LYS A 43 5.92 -1.92 1.81
C LYS A 43 6.44 -2.19 3.24
N PRO A 44 6.66 -3.45 3.62
CA PRO A 44 6.93 -3.84 5.02
C PRO A 44 8.21 -3.26 5.63
N ASP A 45 9.17 -2.87 4.79
CA ASP A 45 10.45 -2.29 5.15
C ASP A 45 10.46 -0.75 5.07
N ALA A 46 9.29 -0.13 4.86
CA ALA A 46 9.20 1.33 4.75
C ALA A 46 9.55 2.03 6.07
N THR A 47 10.21 3.18 5.97
CA THR A 47 10.48 4.02 7.14
C THR A 47 9.22 4.79 7.56
N THR A 48 9.20 5.32 8.78
CA THR A 48 8.10 6.17 9.26
C THR A 48 7.87 7.37 8.34
N GLU A 49 8.94 7.97 7.82
CA GLU A 49 8.85 9.09 6.90
C GLU A 49 8.21 8.70 5.56
N GLU A 50 8.51 7.51 5.04
CA GLU A 50 7.87 6.98 3.84
C GLU A 50 6.38 6.69 4.07
N VAL A 51 6.02 6.18 5.24
CA VAL A 51 4.61 5.98 5.64
C VAL A 51 3.86 7.31 5.70
N GLU A 52 4.43 8.33 6.36
CA GLU A 52 3.82 9.65 6.44
C GLU A 52 3.70 10.32 5.07
N ALA A 53 4.71 10.16 4.20
CA ALA A 53 4.68 10.65 2.84
C ALA A 53 3.58 9.96 2.02
N ALA A 54 3.45 8.64 2.11
CA ALA A 54 2.40 7.87 1.44
C ALA A 54 1.00 8.29 1.94
N ALA A 55 0.83 8.42 3.26
CA ALA A 55 -0.41 8.90 3.84
C ALA A 55 -0.73 10.34 3.42
N THR A 56 0.27 11.21 3.28
CA THR A 56 0.07 12.59 2.80
C THR A 56 -0.36 12.60 1.34
N ALA A 57 0.31 11.81 0.48
CA ALA A 57 -0.04 11.67 -0.93
C ALA A 57 -1.46 11.10 -1.14
N ALA A 58 -1.90 10.22 -0.24
CA ALA A 58 -3.25 9.68 -0.19
C ALA A 58 -4.28 10.60 0.51
N ASN A 59 -3.89 11.82 0.89
CA ASN A 59 -4.72 12.77 1.64
C ASN A 59 -5.25 12.22 2.99
N ALA A 60 -4.51 11.29 3.60
CA ALA A 60 -4.85 10.64 4.85
C ALA A 60 -4.14 11.23 6.07
N HIS A 61 -2.90 11.71 5.91
CA HIS A 61 -2.06 12.16 7.02
C HIS A 61 -2.79 13.14 7.96
N SER A 62 -3.46 14.15 7.41
CA SER A 62 -4.14 15.19 8.20
C SER A 62 -5.21 14.63 9.13
N PHE A 63 -6.02 13.65 8.69
CA PHE A 63 -7.03 13.07 9.57
C PHE A 63 -6.42 12.09 10.55
N VAL A 64 -5.41 11.31 10.12
CA VAL A 64 -4.71 10.35 11.00
C VAL A 64 -4.05 11.10 12.15
N ALA A 65 -3.38 12.23 11.89
CA ALA A 65 -2.71 13.05 12.90
C ALA A 65 -3.67 13.66 13.94
N LEU A 66 -4.97 13.75 13.63
CA LEU A 66 -6.00 14.27 14.55
C LEU A 66 -6.60 13.17 15.45
N LEU A 67 -6.32 11.89 15.17
CA LEU A 67 -6.76 10.79 16.02
C LEU A 67 -5.96 10.80 17.35
N PRO A 68 -6.57 10.43 18.49
CA PRO A 68 -5.90 10.44 19.79
C PRO A 68 -4.58 9.64 19.82
N ASN A 69 -4.50 8.55 19.05
CA ASN A 69 -3.32 7.69 18.96
C ASN A 69 -2.58 7.81 17.62
N GLY A 70 -2.98 8.75 16.76
CA GLY A 70 -2.36 8.94 15.45
C GLY A 70 -2.32 7.65 14.61
N TYR A 71 -1.15 7.36 14.05
CA TYR A 71 -0.87 6.13 13.29
C TYR A 71 -0.97 4.84 14.12
N ASN A 72 -0.94 4.92 15.47
CA ASN A 72 -1.11 3.77 16.37
C ASN A 72 -2.59 3.47 16.69
N THR A 73 -3.53 4.17 16.06
CA THR A 73 -4.97 3.89 16.21
C THR A 73 -5.33 2.55 15.57
N GLN A 74 -6.14 1.75 16.25
CA GLN A 74 -6.75 0.49 15.77
C GLN A 74 -8.24 0.68 15.51
#